data_AF-A0A1G4VPH2-F1
#
_entry.id   AF-A0A1G4VPH2-F1
#
_cell.length_a   1.000
_cell.length_b   1.000
_cell.length_c   1.000
_cell.angle_alpha   90.00
_cell.angle_beta   90.00
_cell.angle_gamma   90.00
#
_symmetry.space_group_name_H-M   'P 1'
#
loop_
_entity.id
_entity.type
_entity.pdbx_description
1 polymer ?
#
loop_
_entity_poly.entity_id
_entity_poly.type
_entity_poly.pdbx_seq_one_letter_code
_entity_poly.pdbx_strand_id
1 'polypeptide(L)'
;MNYIDEALSKSNSGEEFVQALGDIYEHAEVREQLPNYPKWIRNIITVIDYDTELAMDGLDFKSYRDVIDALRDIGIFEEADTLAMLEGDSSQENGDLCYSKLSINNNYEKFWDKVFQYADEKMKCQEI
;
A
#
# COMPACT_ATOMS: atom_id res chain seq x y z
N MET A 1 -3.18 -23.70 -4.09
CA MET A 1 -3.64 -22.30 -4.09
C MET A 1 -2.91 -21.64 -2.95
N ASN A 2 -2.11 -20.61 -3.22
CA ASN A 2 -1.49 -19.88 -2.11
C ASN A 2 -2.50 -18.86 -1.54
N TYR A 3 -2.14 -18.20 -0.45
CA TYR A 3 -3.04 -17.29 0.27
C TYR A 3 -3.63 -16.17 -0.61
N ILE A 4 -2.81 -15.55 -1.48
CA ILE A 4 -3.26 -14.45 -2.35
C ILE A 4 -4.28 -14.95 -3.37
N ASP A 5 -4.05 -16.12 -3.98
CA ASP A 5 -5.01 -16.73 -4.90
C ASP A 5 -6.34 -17.01 -4.19
N GLU A 6 -6.27 -17.52 -2.96
CA GLU A 6 -7.44 -17.84 -2.15
C GLU A 6 -8.23 -16.57 -1.79
N ALA A 7 -7.54 -15.52 -1.33
CA ALA A 7 -8.13 -14.20 -1.05
C ALA A 7 -8.83 -13.66 -2.30
N LEU A 8 -8.14 -13.65 -3.45
CA LEU A 8 -8.68 -13.17 -4.71
C LEU A 8 -9.94 -13.95 -5.14
N SER A 9 -9.96 -15.26 -4.92
CA SER A 9 -11.12 -16.11 -5.28
C SER A 9 -12.34 -15.95 -4.36
N LYS A 10 -12.13 -15.50 -3.13
CA LYS A 10 -13.19 -15.35 -2.11
C LYS A 10 -13.75 -13.95 -2.01
N SER A 11 -12.97 -12.94 -2.43
CA SER A 11 -13.37 -11.54 -2.36
C SER A 11 -14.30 -11.14 -3.51
N ASN A 12 -15.40 -10.48 -3.15
CA ASN A 12 -16.40 -9.96 -4.08
C ASN A 12 -16.21 -8.45 -4.35
N SER A 13 -15.30 -7.81 -3.63
CA SER A 13 -14.96 -6.40 -3.76
C SER A 13 -13.46 -6.18 -3.52
N GLY A 14 -12.96 -5.04 -3.99
CA GLY A 14 -11.60 -4.62 -3.70
C GLY A 14 -11.34 -4.41 -2.20
N GLU A 15 -12.35 -3.97 -1.44
CA GLU A 15 -12.25 -3.83 0.02
C GLU A 15 -12.03 -5.19 0.70
N GLU A 16 -12.86 -6.19 0.40
CA GLU A 16 -12.72 -7.54 0.96
C GLU A 16 -11.35 -8.14 0.63
N PHE A 17 -10.84 -7.88 -0.58
CA PHE A 17 -9.52 -8.37 -1.00
C PHE A 17 -8.38 -7.68 -0.25
N VAL A 18 -8.40 -6.35 -0.16
CA VAL A 18 -7.35 -5.59 0.53
C VAL A 18 -7.35 -5.92 2.02
N GLN A 19 -8.52 -6.09 2.64
CA GLN A 19 -8.63 -6.52 4.05
C GLN A 19 -8.05 -7.91 4.26
N ALA A 20 -8.34 -8.88 3.38
CA ALA A 20 -7.71 -10.20 3.46
C ALA A 20 -6.18 -10.10 3.35
N LEU A 21 -5.66 -9.27 2.45
CA LEU A 21 -4.20 -9.08 2.35
C LEU A 21 -3.55 -8.47 3.59
N GLY A 22 -4.31 -7.93 4.55
CA GLY A 22 -3.80 -7.50 5.85
C GLY A 22 -3.17 -8.65 6.65
N ASP A 23 -3.70 -9.87 6.53
CA ASP A 23 -3.20 -11.05 7.26
C ASP A 23 -2.01 -11.72 6.55
N ILE A 24 -1.46 -11.11 5.48
CA ILE A 24 -0.35 -11.68 4.69
C ILE A 24 0.91 -11.97 5.52
N TYR A 25 1.09 -11.29 6.66
CA TYR A 25 2.20 -11.52 7.58
C TYR A 25 2.16 -12.88 8.27
N GLU A 26 0.98 -13.49 8.40
CA GLU A 26 0.82 -14.84 8.94
C GLU A 26 1.24 -15.92 7.93
N HIS A 27 1.49 -15.52 6.66
CA HIS A 27 1.78 -16.41 5.54
C HIS A 27 3.15 -16.08 4.91
N ALA A 28 4.24 -16.36 5.65
CA ALA A 28 5.60 -16.08 5.20
C ALA A 28 5.95 -16.71 3.83
N GLU A 29 5.35 -17.86 3.49
CA GLU A 29 5.51 -18.56 2.21
C GLU A 29 5.02 -17.77 0.99
N VAL A 30 4.18 -16.75 1.21
CA VAL A 30 3.64 -15.88 0.16
C VAL A 30 4.68 -14.88 -0.32
N ARG A 31 5.59 -14.45 0.56
CA ARG A 31 6.60 -13.43 0.24
C ARG A 31 7.55 -13.89 -0.86
N GLU A 32 7.92 -15.17 -0.87
CA GLU A 32 8.77 -15.75 -1.92
C GLU A 32 8.07 -15.81 -3.29
N GLN A 33 6.74 -15.90 -3.29
CA GLN A 33 5.92 -16.00 -4.50
C GLN A 33 5.43 -14.63 -4.99
N LEU A 34 5.52 -13.59 -4.15
CA LEU A 34 5.08 -12.24 -4.45
C LEU A 34 5.58 -11.70 -5.81
N PRO A 35 6.84 -11.92 -6.24
CA PRO A 35 7.32 -11.47 -7.55
C PRO A 35 6.56 -12.05 -8.75
N ASN A 36 5.88 -13.19 -8.58
CA ASN A 36 5.10 -13.84 -9.64
C ASN A 36 3.71 -13.22 -9.82
N TYR A 37 3.28 -12.35 -8.91
CA TYR A 37 1.98 -11.69 -8.98
C TYR A 37 1.98 -10.45 -9.87
N PRO A 38 0.82 -10.13 -10.49
CA PRO A 38 0.64 -8.87 -11.21
C PRO A 38 1.07 -7.66 -10.37
N LYS A 39 1.61 -6.64 -11.04
CA LYS A 39 2.09 -5.42 -10.38
C LYS A 39 1.04 -4.80 -9.45
N TRP A 40 -0.24 -4.84 -9.82
CA TRP A 40 -1.30 -4.24 -9.01
C TRP A 40 -1.49 -4.91 -7.65
N ILE A 41 -1.36 -6.24 -7.54
CA ILE A 41 -1.41 -6.96 -6.25
C ILE A 41 -0.18 -6.60 -5.41
N ARG A 42 1.00 -6.57 -6.05
CA ARG A 42 2.23 -6.16 -5.37
C ARG A 42 2.14 -4.74 -4.82
N ASN A 43 1.59 -3.79 -5.59
CA ASN A 43 1.39 -2.42 -5.14
C ASN A 43 0.49 -2.33 -3.90
N ILE A 44 -0.60 -3.11 -3.84
CA ILE A 44 -1.49 -3.16 -2.67
C ILE A 44 -0.72 -3.66 -1.44
N ILE A 45 0.04 -4.75 -1.58
CA ILE A 45 0.83 -5.31 -0.49
C ILE A 45 1.92 -4.32 -0.02
N THR A 46 2.59 -3.64 -0.96
CA THR A 46 3.55 -2.58 -0.64
C THR A 46 2.91 -1.44 0.17
N VAL A 47 1.66 -1.07 -0.15
CA VAL A 47 0.93 -0.04 0.62
C VAL A 47 0.52 -0.54 2.00
N ILE A 48 0.10 -1.80 2.14
CA ILE A 48 -0.19 -2.42 3.45
C ILE A 48 1.08 -2.47 4.32
N ASP A 49 2.21 -2.86 3.73
CA ASP A 49 3.52 -2.86 4.41
C ASP A 49 3.90 -1.47 4.90
N TYR A 50 3.80 -0.49 4.01
CA TYR A 50 4.06 0.90 4.36
C TYR A 50 3.17 1.38 5.51
N ASP A 51 1.85 1.15 5.45
CA ASP A 51 0.92 1.59 6.47
C ASP A 51 1.19 0.92 7.82
N THR A 52 1.47 -0.38 7.81
CA THR A 52 1.79 -1.16 9.01
C THR A 52 3.06 -0.66 9.67
N GLU A 53 4.14 -0.48 8.89
CA GLU A 53 5.40 0.08 9.39
C GLU A 53 5.21 1.50 9.93
N LEU A 54 4.45 2.34 9.22
CA LEU A 54 4.17 3.71 9.64
C LEU A 54 3.38 3.75 10.96
N ALA A 55 2.42 2.85 11.14
CA ALA A 55 1.62 2.76 12.36
C ALA A 55 2.42 2.22 13.57
N MET A 56 3.38 1.32 13.32
CA MET A 56 4.19 0.70 14.37
C MET A 56 5.38 1.56 14.79
N ASP A 57 6.15 2.03 13.81
CA ASP A 57 7.46 2.66 14.03
C ASP A 57 7.44 4.18 13.75
N GLY A 58 6.38 4.69 13.11
CA GLY A 58 6.30 6.08 12.66
C GLY A 58 7.07 6.31 11.36
N LEU A 59 7.22 7.58 11.00
CA LEU A 59 7.94 7.96 9.78
C LEU A 59 9.46 7.90 9.99
N ASP A 60 10.13 7.02 9.27
CA ASP A 60 11.59 6.86 9.31
C ASP A 60 12.28 7.49 8.09
N PHE A 61 13.56 7.83 8.22
CA PHE A 61 14.39 8.38 7.14
C PHE A 61 15.02 7.27 6.30
N LYS A 62 14.18 6.60 5.50
CA LYS A 62 14.58 5.54 4.56
C LYS A 62 14.14 5.86 3.12
N SER A 63 14.55 5.01 2.19
CA SER A 63 14.08 5.08 0.80
C SER A 63 12.65 4.56 0.72
N TYR A 64 11.74 5.37 0.18
CA TYR A 64 10.33 5.04 -0.05
C TYR A 64 10.00 4.83 -1.53
N ARG A 65 10.98 4.81 -2.44
CA ARG A 65 10.76 4.66 -3.89
C ARG A 65 9.71 3.62 -4.29
N ASP A 66 9.78 2.40 -3.76
CA ASP A 66 8.81 1.35 -4.11
C ASP A 66 7.39 1.70 -3.63
N VAL A 67 7.28 2.33 -2.46
CA VAL A 67 6.02 2.85 -1.91
C VAL A 67 5.50 4.02 -2.75
N ILE A 68 6.37 4.96 -3.11
CA ILE A 68 6.03 6.12 -3.96
C ILE A 68 5.51 5.66 -5.32
N ASP A 69 6.18 4.68 -5.95
CA ASP A 69 5.76 4.12 -7.23
C ASP A 69 4.42 3.39 -7.11
N ALA A 70 4.21 2.60 -6.05
CA ALA A 70 2.94 1.94 -5.78
C ALA A 70 1.80 2.94 -5.55
N LEU A 71 2.01 3.97 -4.73
CA LEU A 71 1.04 5.03 -4.46
C LEU A 71 0.67 5.80 -5.72
N ARG A 72 1.65 6.10 -6.58
CA ARG A 72 1.41 6.78 -7.88
C ARG A 72 0.61 5.93 -8.84
N ASP A 73 0.90 4.63 -8.92
CA ASP A 73 0.12 3.70 -9.75
C ASP A 73 -1.34 3.57 -9.27
N ILE A 74 -1.57 3.67 -7.95
CA ILE A 74 -2.92 3.65 -7.34
C ILE A 74 -3.64 5.00 -7.51
N GLY A 75 -2.89 6.10 -7.70
CA GLY A 75 -3.44 7.46 -7.82
C GLY A 75 -3.49 8.24 -6.50
N ILE A 76 -2.66 7.87 -5.53
CA ILE A 76 -2.49 8.54 -4.23
C ILE A 76 -1.28 9.48 -4.30
N PHE A 77 -1.39 10.53 -5.13
CA PHE A 77 -0.26 11.43 -5.42
C PHE A 77 0.17 12.28 -4.22
N GLU A 78 -0.76 12.71 -3.37
CA GLU A 78 -0.45 13.58 -2.21
C GLU A 78 0.46 12.88 -1.20
N GLU A 79 0.18 11.61 -0.89
CA GLU A 79 1.02 10.76 -0.03
C GLU A 79 2.39 10.52 -0.69
N ALA A 80 2.40 10.17 -1.98
CA ALA A 80 3.61 9.89 -2.74
C ALA A 80 4.55 11.11 -2.81
N ASP A 81 4.00 12.30 -3.04
CA ASP A 81 4.79 13.53 -3.10
C ASP A 81 5.32 13.94 -1.71
N THR A 82 4.57 13.66 -0.64
CA THR A 82 5.05 13.87 0.74
C THR A 82 6.25 12.98 1.06
N LEU A 83 6.20 11.69 0.70
CA LEU A 83 7.34 10.78 0.86
C LEU A 83 8.52 11.16 -0.04
N ALA A 84 8.27 11.64 -1.26
CA ALA A 84 9.34 12.12 -2.16
C ALA A 84 10.05 13.38 -1.61
N MET A 85 9.32 14.26 -0.92
CA MET A 85 9.92 15.41 -0.23
C MET A 85 10.84 14.97 0.91
N LEU A 86 10.47 13.91 1.65
CA LEU A 86 11.30 13.34 2.71
C LEU A 86 12.62 12.77 2.16
N GLU A 87 12.60 12.12 0.99
CA GLU A 87 13.83 11.62 0.34
C GLU A 87 14.78 12.76 -0.09
N GLY A 88 14.24 13.94 -0.40
CA GLY A 88 15.02 15.10 -0.82
C GLY A 88 15.65 15.90 0.34
N ASP A 89 15.05 15.85 1.53
CA ASP A 89 15.50 16.56 2.72
C ASP A 89 15.23 15.73 3.98
N SER A 90 16.29 15.12 4.53
CA SER A 90 16.22 14.28 5.72
C SER A 90 16.36 15.05 7.04
N SER A 91 16.02 16.34 7.06
CA SER A 91 15.99 17.12 8.31
C SER A 91 14.79 16.73 9.18
N GLN A 92 14.95 16.86 10.50
CA GLN A 92 13.86 16.58 11.45
C GLN A 92 12.64 17.47 11.23
N GLU A 93 12.83 18.77 10.94
CA GLU A 93 11.74 19.69 10.64
C GLU A 93 10.93 19.25 9.41
N ASN A 94 11.61 18.78 8.36
CA ASN A 94 10.94 18.24 7.18
C ASN A 94 10.24 16.90 7.49
N GLY A 95 10.86 16.04 8.32
CA GLY A 95 10.25 14.81 8.81
C GLY A 95 8.92 15.05 9.54
N ASP A 96 8.91 15.96 10.51
CA ASP A 96 7.71 16.31 11.28
C ASP A 96 6.63 16.91 10.37
N LEU A 97 7.03 17.78 9.43
CA LEU A 97 6.12 18.36 8.45
C LEU A 97 5.51 17.28 7.53
N CYS A 98 6.34 16.37 7.02
CA CYS A 98 5.88 15.27 6.17
C CYS A 98 4.92 14.37 6.94
N TYR A 99 5.29 13.96 8.15
CA TYR A 99 4.45 13.11 9.00
C TYR A 99 3.08 13.74 9.25
N SER A 100 3.03 15.05 9.52
CA SER A 100 1.77 15.78 9.73
C SER A 100 0.85 15.82 8.50
N LYS A 101 1.37 15.57 7.29
CA LYS A 101 0.63 15.57 6.03
C LYS A 101 0.16 14.19 5.58
N LEU A 102 0.74 13.12 6.14
CA LEU A 102 0.37 11.75 5.77
C LEU A 102 -1.09 11.46 6.10
N SER A 103 -1.68 10.56 5.33
CA SER A 103 -3.08 10.17 5.46
C SER A 103 -3.41 9.61 6.84
N ILE A 104 -2.48 8.93 7.52
CA ILE A 104 -2.66 8.42 8.89
C ILE A 104 -3.02 9.52 9.91
N ASN A 105 -2.58 10.76 9.67
CA ASN A 105 -2.84 11.92 10.53
C ASN A 105 -3.94 12.85 9.99
N ASN A 106 -4.47 12.57 8.80
CA ASN A 106 -5.44 13.42 8.12
C ASN A 106 -6.65 12.60 7.66
N ASN A 107 -6.70 12.25 6.38
CA ASN A 107 -7.83 11.57 5.75
C ASN A 107 -7.51 10.10 5.49
N TYR A 108 -7.43 9.32 6.57
CA TYR A 108 -7.09 7.91 6.52
C TYR A 108 -8.13 7.06 5.78
N GLU A 109 -9.42 7.35 5.98
CA GLU A 109 -10.51 6.68 5.28
C GLU A 109 -10.42 6.88 3.76
N LYS A 110 -10.21 8.14 3.32
CA LYS A 110 -10.07 8.49 1.90
C LYS A 110 -8.86 7.82 1.23
N PHE A 111 -7.80 7.57 2.00
CA PHE A 111 -6.63 6.84 1.52
C PHE A 111 -6.99 5.41 1.17
N TRP A 112 -7.61 4.69 2.12
CA TRP A 112 -8.02 3.30 1.91
C TRP A 112 -9.12 3.16 0.86
N ASP A 113 -10.07 4.09 0.78
CA ASP A 113 -11.08 4.12 -0.27
C ASP A 113 -10.47 4.09 -1.67
N LYS A 114 -9.35 4.80 -1.89
CA LYS A 114 -8.64 4.77 -3.16
C LYS A 114 -7.97 3.42 -3.43
N VAL A 115 -7.39 2.80 -2.40
CA VAL A 115 -6.78 1.46 -2.53
C VAL A 115 -7.85 0.41 -2.84
N PHE A 116 -9.02 0.50 -2.19
CA PHE A 116 -10.16 -0.39 -2.45
C PHE A 116 -10.72 -0.22 -3.86
N GLN A 117 -10.89 1.02 -4.32
CA GLN A 117 -11.31 1.32 -5.69
C GLN A 117 -10.32 0.78 -6.72
N TYR A 118 -9.02 0.98 -6.50
CA TYR A 118 -7.98 0.44 -7.36
C TYR A 118 -8.02 -1.09 -7.43
N ALA A 119 -8.17 -1.78 -6.30
CA ALA A 119 -8.32 -3.23 -6.26
C ALA A 119 -9.56 -3.69 -7.03
N ASP A 120 -10.72 -3.05 -6.81
CA ASP A 120 -11.99 -3.38 -7.45
C ASP A 120 -11.92 -3.23 -8.97
N GLU A 121 -11.34 -2.12 -9.46
CA GLU A 121 -11.12 -1.90 -10.89
C GLU A 121 -10.23 -2.98 -11.51
N LYS A 122 -9.15 -3.38 -10.83
CA LYS A 122 -8.22 -4.39 -11.35
C LYS A 122 -8.79 -5.80 -11.32
N MET A 123 -9.56 -6.13 -10.28
CA MET A 123 -10.27 -7.41 -10.18
C MET A 123 -11.31 -7.55 -11.29
N LYS A 124 -12.06 -6.48 -11.61
CA LYS A 124 -13.04 -6.48 -12.70
C LYS A 124 -12.42 -6.53 -14.10
N CYS A 125 -11.21 -5.99 -14.25
CA CYS A 125 -10.46 -6.03 -15.52
C CYS A 125 -9.73 -7.37 -15.76
N GLN A 126 -9.78 -8.32 -14.82
CA GLN A 126 -9.36 -9.69 -15.08
C GLN A 126 -10.45 -10.38 -15.92
N GLU A 127 -10.43 -10.15 -17.24
CA GLU A 127 -11.09 -11.06 -18.17
C GLU A 127 -10.43 -12.44 -18.00
N ILE A 128 -11.17 -13.38 -17.42
CA ILE A 128 -10.90 -14.82 -17.46
C ILE A 128 -11.42 -15.36 -18.79
#